data_AF-A0A7X8D2N0-F1
#
_entry.id   AF-A0A7X8D2N0-F1
#
_cell.length_a   1.000
_cell.length_b   1.000
_cell.length_c   1.000
_cell.angle_alpha   90.00
_cell.angle_beta   90.00
_cell.angle_gamma   90.00
#
_symmetry.space_group_name_H-M   'P 1'
#
loop_
_entity.id
_entity.type
_entity.pdbx_description
1 polymer ?
#
loop_
_entity_poly.entity_id
_entity_poly.type
_entity_poly.pdbx_seq_one_letter_code
_entity_poly.pdbx_strand_id
1 'polypeptide(L)' 'MKLTIISVGKIKEKFFIEAMKEYTKRLSKYRKLVEIVIPNER' A
#
# COMPACT_ATOMS: atom_id res chain seq x y z
N MET A 1 -4.30 -7.11 14.96
CA MET A 1 -3.94 -7.94 13.77
C MET A 1 -3.12 -7.08 12.79
N LYS A 2 -2.13 -7.62 12.07
CA LYS A 2 -1.20 -6.83 11.20
C LYS A 2 -1.23 -7.33 9.76
N LEU A 3 -1.63 -6.51 8.79
CA LEU A 3 -1.70 -6.89 7.37
C LEU A 3 -0.45 -6.33 6.67
N THR A 4 0.35 -7.18 6.03
CA THR A 4 1.55 -6.74 5.31
C THR A 4 1.31 -6.94 3.82
N ILE A 5 1.41 -5.87 3.04
CA ILE A 5 1.34 -5.89 1.57
C ILE A 5 2.78 -5.74 1.06
N ILE A 6 3.22 -6.70 0.25
CA ILE A 6 4.55 -6.69 -0.36
C ILE A 6 4.35 -6.53 -1.86
N SER A 7 4.92 -5.46 -2.44
CA SER A 7 4.82 -5.14 -3.86
C SER A 7 6.20 -4.87 -4.45
N VAL A 8 6.32 -5.06 -5.77
CA VAL A 8 7.55 -4.78 -6.52
C VAL A 8 7.31 -3.54 -7.39
N GLY A 9 8.21 -2.56 -7.30
CA GLY A 9 8.11 -1.31 -8.04
C GLY A 9 7.16 -0.29 -7.40
N LYS A 10 7.46 1.00 -7.60
CA LYS A 10 6.67 2.11 -7.07
C LYS A 10 5.53 2.47 -8.02
N ILE A 11 4.30 2.57 -7.48
CA ILE A 11 3.13 3.10 -8.19
C ILE A 11 3.39 4.58 -8.54
N LYS A 12 3.26 4.97 -9.80
CA LYS A 12 3.53 6.34 -10.27
C LYS A 12 2.25 7.14 -10.53
N GLU A 13 1.17 6.43 -10.82
CA GLU A 13 -0.11 6.98 -11.21
C GLU A 13 -0.86 7.51 -9.98
N LYS A 14 -1.20 8.80 -10.02
CA LYS A 14 -1.86 9.50 -8.92
C LYS A 14 -3.19 8.85 -8.50
N PHE A 15 -3.97 8.36 -9.48
CA PHE A 15 -5.24 7.68 -9.24
C PHE A 15 -5.10 6.48 -8.28
N PHE A 16 -4.10 5.61 -8.51
CA PHE A 16 -3.87 4.45 -7.67
C PHE A 16 -3.33 4.82 -6.28
N ILE A 17 -2.49 5.86 -6.19
CA ILE A 17 -1.99 6.38 -4.91
C ILE A 17 -3.14 6.92 -4.05
N GLU A 18 -4.07 7.67 -4.64
CA GLU A 18 -5.23 8.22 -3.94
C GLU A 18 -6.20 7.12 -3.51
N ALA A 19 -6.47 6.15 -4.38
CA ALA A 19 -7.27 4.98 -4.03
C ALA A 19 -6.66 4.20 -2.85
N MET A 20 -5.35 3.94 -2.88
CA MET A 20 -4.65 3.22 -1.81
C MET A 20 -4.75 3.96 -0.46
N LYS A 21 -4.63 5.29 -0.45
CA LYS A 21 -4.83 6.10 0.76
C LYS A 21 -6.24 5.96 1.32
N GLU A 22 -7.26 6.01 0.47
CA GLU A 22 -8.66 5.88 0.89
C GLU A 22 -8.94 4.51 1.52
N TYR A 23 -8.49 3.42 0.88
CA TYR A 23 -8.64 2.07 1.43
C TYR A 23 -7.84 1.88 2.71
N THR A 24 -6.62 2.40 2.78
CA THR A 24 -5.78 2.35 3.99
C THR A 24 -6.45 3.08 5.16
N LYS A 25 -7.04 4.26 4.89
CA LYS A 25 -7.78 5.03 5.89
C LYS A 25 -8.98 4.24 6.43
N ARG A 26 -9.78 3.62 5.55
CA ARG A 26 -10.92 2.79 5.96
C ARG A 26 -10.50 1.55 6.76
N LEU A 27 -9.41 0.90 6.36
CA LEU A 27 -8.89 -0.31 7.02
C LEU A 27 -8.21 -0.03 8.36
N SER A 28 -7.76 1.21 8.60
CA SER A 28 -7.03 1.61 9.82
C SER A 28 -7.79 1.32 11.12
N LYS A 29 -9.13 1.36 11.10
CA LYS A 29 -9.99 1.05 12.25
C LYS A 29 -9.94 -0.42 12.67
N TYR A 30 -9.63 -1.31 11.73
CA TYR A 30 -9.71 -2.76 11.93
C TYR A 30 -8.33 -3.41 12.04
N ARG A 31 -7.33 -2.86 11.34
CA ARG A 31 -6.00 -3.49 11.23
C ARG A 31 -4.92 -2.47 10.94
N LYS A 32 -3.72 -2.73 11.45
CA LYS A 32 -2.51 -2.00 11.03
C LYS A 32 -2.04 -2.56 9.69
N LEU A 33 -2.03 -1.72 8.67
CA LEU A 33 -1.54 -2.05 7.34
C LEU A 33 -0.06 -1.63 7.24
N VAL A 34 0.78 -2.52 6.73
CA VAL A 34 2.20 -2.27 6.49
C VAL A 34 2.47 -2.53 5.01
N GLU A 35 3.00 -1.53 4.33
CA GLU A 35 3.39 -1.62 2.94
C GLU A 35 4.91 -1.81 2.86
N ILE A 36 5.35 -2.80 2.10
CA ILE A 36 6.76 -3.07 1.80
C ILE A 36 6.90 -3.03 0.29
N VAL A 37 7.55 -1.99 -0.22
CA VAL A 37 7.84 -1.84 -1.66
C VAL A 37 9.27 -2.27 -1.91
N ILE A 38 9.44 -3.33 -2.68
CA ILE A 38 10.73 -3.82 -3.13
C ILE A 38 11.08 -3.10 -4.44
N PRO A 39 12.32 -2.58 -4.60
CA PRO A 39 12.73 -2.01 -5.88
C PRO A 39 12.65 -3.07 -6.98
N ASN A 40 12.26 -2.65 -8.18
CA ASN A 40 12.31 -3.54 -9.34
C ASN A 40 13.78 -3.79 -9.70
N GLU A 41 14.10 -5.03 -10.09
CA GLU A 41 15.44 -5.44 -10.46
C GLU A 41 15.64 -5.10 -11.95
N ARG A 42 16.11 -3.88 -12.24
CA ARG A 42 16.71 -3.44 -13.51
C ARG A 42 17.31 -2.04 -13.40
#